data_AF-A0A821JGB1-F1
#
_entry.id   AF-A0A821JGB1-F1
#
_cell.length_a   1.000
_cell.length_b   1.000
_cell.length_c   1.000
_cell.angle_alpha   90.00
_cell.angle_beta   90.00
_cell.angle_gamma   90.00
#
_symmetry.space_group_name_H-M   'P 1'
#
loop_
_entity.id
_entity.type
_entity.pdbx_description
1 polymer ?
#
loop_
_entity_poly.entity_id
_entity_poly.type
_entity_poly.pdbx_seq_one_letter_code
_entity_poly.pdbx_strand_id
1 'polypeptide(L)'
;SWLGPHRLLLFICILNPNDQWNITAQIDNNLVIVHKSYNTRDHYDQQRFIGFYLDLTNIVTQPYVQYNLSLNMPHMQPEQFQGLFLENIERILVEP
;
A
#
# COMPACT_ATOMS: atom_id res chain seq x y z
N SER A 1 -10.06 -2.06 -12.80
CA SER A 1 -9.75 -3.27 -12.00
C SER A 1 -8.69 -2.90 -10.98
N TRP A 2 -8.66 -3.54 -9.81
CA TRP A 2 -7.75 -3.19 -8.72
C TRP A 2 -6.26 -3.37 -9.11
N LEU A 3 -5.97 -4.34 -10.00
CA LEU A 3 -4.66 -4.63 -10.57
C LEU A 3 -4.50 -3.98 -11.96
N GLY A 4 -4.59 -2.65 -12.03
CA GLY A 4 -4.30 -1.92 -13.26
C GLY A 4 -2.78 -1.77 -13.42
N PRO A 5 -2.16 -2.22 -14.54
CA PRO A 5 -0.70 -2.14 -14.71
C PRO A 5 -0.19 -0.69 -14.79
N HIS A 6 -1.07 0.28 -15.06
CA HIS A 6 -0.75 1.71 -15.07
C HIS A 6 -0.73 2.36 -13.67
N ARG A 7 -1.02 1.60 -12.61
CA ARG A 7 -1.07 2.12 -11.24
C ARG A 7 0.21 1.78 -10.50
N LEU A 8 0.81 2.76 -9.83
CA LEU A 8 1.87 2.50 -8.86
C LEU A 8 1.23 2.16 -7.52
N LEU A 9 1.31 0.90 -7.11
CA LEU A 9 0.69 0.41 -5.87
C LEU A 9 1.75 0.10 -4.82
N LEU A 10 1.48 0.44 -3.57
CA LEU A 10 2.30 0.06 -2.43
C LEU A 10 1.50 -0.80 -1.47
N PHE A 11 1.85 -2.08 -1.36
CA PHE A 11 1.22 -3.01 -0.44
C PHE A 11 1.82 -2.92 0.96
N ILE A 12 0.96 -2.90 1.97
CA ILE A 12 1.33 -3.02 3.37
C ILE A 12 1.21 -4.50 3.74
N CYS A 13 2.32 -5.22 3.74
CA CYS A 13 2.34 -6.66 3.95
C CYS A 13 2.27 -6.96 5.45
N ILE A 14 1.19 -7.63 5.87
CA ILE A 14 0.94 -7.98 7.26
C ILE A 14 0.44 -9.43 7.32
N LEU A 15 0.98 -10.24 8.23
CA LEU A 15 0.49 -11.59 8.50
C LEU A 15 -0.83 -11.56 9.26
N ASN A 16 -1.82 -12.30 8.76
CA ASN A 16 -3.18 -12.37 9.30
C ASN A 16 -3.81 -10.97 9.48
N PRO A 17 -3.95 -10.19 8.40
CA PRO A 17 -4.45 -8.83 8.50
C PRO A 17 -5.95 -8.85 8.84
N ASN A 18 -6.39 -7.86 9.62
CA ASN A 18 -7.80 -7.72 10.01
C ASN A 18 -8.43 -6.53 9.27
N ASP A 19 -9.54 -6.77 8.59
CA ASP A 19 -10.24 -5.79 7.77
C ASP A 19 -10.98 -4.73 8.60
N GLN A 20 -11.08 -4.89 9.92
CA GLN A 20 -11.59 -3.89 10.85
C GLN A 20 -10.50 -2.92 11.34
N TRP A 21 -9.22 -3.19 11.06
CA TRP A 21 -8.15 -2.27 11.45
C TRP A 21 -8.22 -0.96 10.68
N ASN A 22 -7.91 0.12 11.39
CA ASN A 22 -7.76 1.45 10.83
C ASN A 22 -6.27 1.79 10.74
N ILE A 23 -5.70 1.60 9.55
CA ILE A 23 -4.33 2.02 9.24
C ILE A 23 -4.40 3.37 8.53
N THR A 24 -3.63 4.33 9.01
CA THR A 24 -3.52 5.65 8.38
C THR A 24 -2.11 5.84 7.86
N ALA A 25 -1.97 6.56 6.75
CA ALA A 25 -0.69 6.84 6.13
C ALA A 25 -0.52 8.33 5.84
N GLN A 26 0.72 8.77 5.84
CA GLN A 26 1.12 10.10 5.40
C GLN A 26 2.32 10.01 4.46
N ILE A 27 2.33 10.82 3.40
CA ILE A 27 3.50 11.04 2.54
C ILE A 27 3.86 12.52 2.61
N ASP A 28 5.08 12.83 3.05
CA ASP A 28 5.58 14.20 3.23
C ASP A 28 4.59 15.09 4.01
N ASN A 29 4.06 14.55 5.11
CA ASN A 29 3.05 15.13 6.00
C ASN A 29 1.62 15.27 5.42
N ASN A 30 1.38 14.83 4.18
CA ASN A 30 0.04 14.81 3.60
C ASN A 30 -0.64 13.47 3.88
N LEU A 31 -1.88 13.50 4.39
CA LEU A 31 -2.68 12.30 4.59
C LEU A 31 -2.99 11.64 3.24
N VAL A 32 -2.79 10.32 3.18
CA VAL A 32 -3.09 9.51 1.99
C VAL A 32 -4.02 8.36 2.35
N ILE A 33 -4.87 7.98 1.40
CA ILE A 33 -5.88 6.94 1.61
C ILE A 33 -5.19 5.58 1.62
N VAL A 34 -5.41 4.83 2.71
CA VAL A 34 -5.07 3.42 2.80
C VAL A 34 -6.31 2.62 2.42
N HIS A 35 -6.21 1.89 1.32
CA HIS A 35 -7.29 1.07 0.80
C HIS A 35 -7.23 -0.34 1.37
N LYS A 36 -8.40 -0.94 1.57
CA LYS A 36 -8.55 -2.36 1.85
C LYS A 36 -8.59 -3.13 0.52
N SER A 37 -7.91 -4.27 0.47
CA SER A 37 -7.88 -5.16 -0.67
C SER A 37 -8.60 -6.46 -0.35
N TYR A 38 -9.45 -6.90 -1.28
CA TYR A 38 -10.21 -8.14 -1.18
C TYR A 38 -10.02 -8.95 -2.46
N ASN A 39 -9.94 -10.27 -2.33
CA ASN A 39 -9.75 -11.17 -3.47
C ASN A 39 -11.00 -11.40 -4.33
N THR A 40 -12.15 -10.86 -3.91
CA THR A 40 -13.44 -11.00 -4.59
C THR A 40 -14.09 -9.62 -4.73
N ARG A 41 -14.65 -9.33 -5.91
CA ARG A 41 -15.38 -8.08 -6.16
C ARG A 41 -16.74 -8.10 -5.44
N ASP A 42 -17.18 -6.93 -4.96
CA ASP A 42 -18.50 -6.70 -4.36
C ASP A 42 -18.79 -7.52 -3.07
N HIS A 43 -17.76 -8.18 -2.52
CA HIS A 43 -17.83 -8.95 -1.29
C HIS A 43 -16.71 -8.49 -0.35
N TYR A 44 -17.09 -7.66 0.63
CA TYR A 44 -16.19 -7.00 1.56
C TYR A 44 -16.34 -7.61 2.96
N ASP A 45 -15.60 -8.70 3.21
CA ASP A 45 -15.57 -9.37 4.49
C ASP A 45 -14.18 -9.95 4.80
N GLN A 46 -13.94 -10.21 6.09
CA GLN A 46 -12.67 -10.69 6.62
C GLN A 46 -12.16 -11.98 5.94
N GLN A 47 -13.03 -12.87 5.48
CA GLN A 47 -12.60 -14.14 4.84
C GLN A 47 -11.98 -13.92 3.46
N ARG A 48 -12.32 -12.80 2.81
CA ARG A 48 -11.85 -12.40 1.48
C ARG A 48 -10.79 -11.31 1.54
N PHE A 49 -10.51 -10.80 2.74
CA PHE A 49 -9.56 -9.73 2.97
C PHE A 49 -8.13 -10.22 2.78
N ILE A 50 -7.37 -9.50 1.97
CA ILE A 50 -5.97 -9.85 1.65
C ILE A 50 -4.97 -8.78 2.08
N GLY A 51 -5.43 -7.71 2.75
CA GLY A 51 -4.57 -6.69 3.34
C GLY A 51 -4.84 -5.29 2.79
N PHE A 52 -3.84 -4.42 2.92
CA PHE A 52 -3.97 -3.00 2.66
C PHE A 52 -3.00 -2.54 1.58
N TYR A 53 -3.37 -1.49 0.86
CA TYR A 53 -2.49 -0.87 -0.12
C TYR A 53 -2.73 0.64 -0.24
N LEU A 54 -1.73 1.35 -0.76
CA LEU A 54 -1.85 2.74 -1.19
C LEU A 54 -1.79 2.79 -2.72
N ASP A 55 -2.57 3.68 -3.32
CA ASP A 55 -2.39 4.07 -4.72
C ASP A 55 -1.53 5.33 -4.76
N LEU A 56 -0.30 5.18 -5.27
CA LEU A 56 0.69 6.25 -5.33
C LEU A 56 0.75 6.94 -6.70
N THR A 57 -0.08 6.51 -7.65
CA THR A 57 -0.01 6.93 -9.06
C THR A 57 -0.04 8.45 -9.23
N ASN A 58 -0.84 9.14 -8.42
CA ASN A 58 -0.99 10.60 -8.48
C ASN A 58 -0.16 11.34 -7.41
N ILE A 59 0.64 10.62 -6.63
CA ILE A 59 1.46 11.18 -5.54
C ILE A 59 2.93 11.19 -5.98
N VAL A 60 3.40 10.05 -6.49
CA VAL A 60 4.77 9.88 -6.99
C VAL A 60 4.79 10.26 -8.46
N THR A 61 4.90 11.56 -8.73
CA THR A 61 4.81 12.11 -10.09
C THR A 61 6.17 12.45 -10.70
N GLN A 62 7.25 12.44 -9.91
CA GLN A 62 8.57 12.85 -10.36
C GLN A 62 9.61 11.75 -10.08
N PRO A 63 10.47 11.42 -11.07
CA PRO A 63 11.58 10.52 -10.83
C PRO A 63 12.64 11.22 -9.96
N TYR A 64 13.44 10.42 -9.24
CA TYR A 64 14.58 10.89 -8.43
C TYR A 64 14.23 11.84 -7.27
N VAL A 65 12.95 11.89 -6.86
CA VAL A 65 12.50 12.58 -5.65
C VAL A 65 12.39 11.56 -4.51
N GLN A 66 12.90 11.93 -3.33
CA GLN A 66 12.69 11.15 -2.12
C GLN A 66 11.35 11.55 -1.48
N TYR A 67 10.51 10.57 -1.20
CA TYR A 67 9.25 10.71 -0.49
C TYR A 67 9.35 10.03 0.87
N ASN A 68 8.87 10.68 1.94
CA ASN A 68 8.85 10.10 3.28
C ASN A 68 7.47 9.55 3.61
N LEU A 69 7.36 8.24 3.74
CA LEU A 69 6.13 7.56 4.13
C LEU A 69 6.14 7.29 5.64
N SER A 70 5.05 7.63 6.31
CA SER A 70 4.78 7.27 7.70
C SER A 70 3.47 6.50 7.79
N LEU A 71 3.48 5.40 8.56
CA LEU A 71 2.31 4.57 8.81
C LEU A 71 1.98 4.59 10.30
N ASN A 72 0.70 4.79 10.61
CA ASN A 72 0.17 4.51 11.94
C ASN A 72 -0.51 3.14 11.89
N MET A 73 0.07 2.19 12.61
CA MET A 73 -0.35 0.79 12.60
C MET A 73 -1.14 0.46 13.87
N PRO A 74 -2.12 -0.44 13.82
CA PRO A 74 -2.76 -0.97 15.01
C PRO A 74 -1.73 -1.71 15.89
N HIS A 75 -2.11 -2.00 17.14
CA HIS A 75 -1.30 -2.88 17.97
C HIS A 75 -1.23 -4.28 17.33
N MET A 76 -0.02 -4.75 17.04
CA MET A 76 0.25 -6.02 16.37
C MET A 76 1.20 -6.86 17.21
N GLN A 77 1.14 -8.17 17.03
CA GLN A 77 2.16 -9.07 17.53
C GLN A 77 3.49 -8.83 16.80
N PRO A 78 4.63 -9.11 17.45
CA PRO A 78 5.92 -9.13 16.78
C PRO A 78 5.86 -9.94 15.49
N GLU A 79 6.60 -9.51 14.47
CA GLU A 79 6.69 -10.18 13.17
C GLU A 79 5.39 -10.19 12.34
N GLN A 80 4.29 -9.59 12.79
CA GLN A 80 3.12 -9.49 11.90
C GLN A 80 3.37 -8.51 10.75
N PHE A 81 4.06 -7.40 10.99
CA PHE A 81 4.43 -6.48 9.92
C PHE A 81 5.62 -7.04 9.13
N GLN A 82 5.41 -7.29 7.84
CA GLN A 82 6.38 -7.91 6.94
C GLN A 82 7.08 -6.90 6.02
N GLY A 83 6.67 -5.63 6.06
CA GLY A 83 7.25 -4.55 5.27
C GLY A 83 6.30 -4.00 4.21
N LEU A 84 6.89 -3.23 3.29
CA LEU A 84 6.19 -2.51 2.23
C LEU A 84 6.73 -2.93 0.87
N PHE A 85 5.83 -3.19 -0.07
CA PHE A 85 6.18 -3.76 -1.37
C PHE A 85 5.55 -2.93 -2.48
N LEU A 86 6.38 -2.38 -3.35
CA LEU A 86 5.93 -1.68 -4.54
C LEU A 86 5.60 -2.69 -5.65
N GLU A 87 4.49 -2.46 -6.33
CA GLU A 87 4.02 -3.23 -7.48
C GLU A 87 3.90 -2.33 -8.71
N ASN A 88 4.00 -2.95 -9.89
CA ASN A 88 4.03 -2.27 -11.19
C ASN A 88 5.16 -1.23 -11.30
N ILE A 89 6.33 -1.55 -10.75
CA ILE A 89 7.52 -0.73 -10.91
C ILE A 89 8.19 -1.00 -12.25
N GLU A 90 8.59 0.07 -12.94
CA GLU A 90 9.44 0.00 -14.11
C GLU A 90 10.86 0.43 -13.74
N ARG A 91 11.85 -0.27 -14.30
CA ARG A 91 13.25 0.11 -14.13
C ARG A 91 13.56 1.24 -15.11
N ILE A 92 13.78 2.44 -14.60
CA ILE A 92 14.39 3.52 -15.39
C ILE A 92 15.89 3.26 -15.44
N LEU A 93 16.42 2.98 -16.64
CA LEU A 93 17.86 2.95 -16.86
C LEU A 93 18.35 4.39 -16.97
N VAL A 94 19.15 4.83 -16.01
CA VAL A 94 19.90 6.09 -16.13
C VAL A 94 21.22 5.74 -16.78
N GLU A 95 21.50 6.27 -17.97
CA GLU A 95 22.86 6.22 -18.50
C GLU A 95 23.78 6.99 -17.54
N PRO A 96 24.97 6.46 -17.24
CA PRO A 96 25.89 7.02 -16.25
C PRO A 96 26.40 8.42 -16.61
#